data_AF-A0A9Q1LG44-F1
#
_entry.id   AF-A0A9Q1LG44-F1
#
_cell.length_a   1.000
_cell.length_b   1.000
_cell.length_c   1.000
_cell.angle_alpha   90.00
_cell.angle_beta   90.00
_cell.angle_gamma   90.00
#
_symmetry.space_group_name_H-M   'P 1'
#
loop_
_entity.id
_entity.type
_entity.pdbx_description
1 polymer ?
#
loop_
_entity_poly.entity_id
_entity_poly.type
_entity_poly.pdbx_seq_one_letter_code
_entity_poly.pdbx_strand_id
1 'polypeptide(L)'
;MGFSQLTPFKVLKWGLFFSIAIAATKWTYNVLVNPFFWMYFSMTWLFWPWLVAISLASYSLYCLNKHLNGEANAFEQFAIVTSAFTWLTLVPPAHFNGFLEGWPVVFFFVYHYFFFLNVSIRKRMYGDYNIKEHDRKWDISLPNWKKLLFCAGVMVGHWAAAFEGPELHLIPGEWGNFCIWGLIVMTLFMQYHSTLYLAKYSEKVVVPTAVVQFGPYRFVRHPIYASTMLLFVAYCVALRAPLSALFAAVVCSVYYGDKAKLEESLMVENFGEIYMEYASKVKYKLIPFVY
;
A
#
# COMPACT_ATOMS: atom_id res chain seq x y z
N MET A 1 30.93 26.05 -34.21
CA MET A 1 31.03 25.02 -35.26
C MET A 1 31.04 25.71 -36.61
N GLY A 2 32.15 25.62 -37.35
CA GLY A 2 32.32 26.34 -38.62
C GLY A 2 31.56 25.70 -39.78
N PHE A 3 31.07 26.53 -40.71
CA PHE A 3 30.31 26.13 -41.89
C PHE A 3 31.06 25.19 -42.87
N SER A 4 32.36 24.93 -42.65
CA SER A 4 33.22 24.11 -43.50
C SER A 4 33.05 22.59 -43.37
N GLN A 5 32.16 22.09 -42.51
CA GLN A 5 31.89 20.64 -42.33
C GLN A 5 30.48 20.19 -42.76
N LEU A 6 29.70 21.06 -43.39
CA LEU A 6 28.34 20.79 -43.86
C LEU A 6 28.38 20.14 -45.25
N THR A 7 28.23 18.82 -45.31
CA THR A 7 27.97 18.13 -46.58
C THR A 7 26.47 18.19 -46.91
N PRO A 8 26.08 18.19 -48.21
CA PRO A 8 24.67 18.17 -48.62
C PRO A 8 23.87 17.05 -47.94
N PHE A 9 24.49 15.89 -47.75
CA PHE A 9 23.90 14.75 -47.06
C PHE A 9 23.61 15.01 -45.57
N LYS A 10 24.51 15.71 -44.86
CA LYS A 10 24.28 16.11 -43.45
C LYS A 10 23.14 17.12 -43.35
N VAL A 11 23.07 18.09 -44.27
CA VAL A 11 21.98 19.07 -44.30
C VAL A 11 20.63 18.39 -44.53
N LEU A 12 20.57 17.43 -45.46
CA LEU A 12 19.35 16.68 -45.75
C LEU A 12 18.92 15.79 -44.56
N LYS A 13 19.87 15.13 -43.90
CA LYS A 13 19.62 14.34 -42.68
C LYS A 13 19.07 15.19 -41.54
N TRP A 14 19.66 16.35 -41.29
CA TRP A 14 19.18 17.28 -40.26
C TRP A 14 17.82 17.88 -40.64
N GLY A 15 17.62 18.25 -41.90
CA GLY A 15 16.34 18.74 -42.40
C GLY A 15 15.21 17.72 -42.25
N LEU A 16 15.47 16.45 -42.57
CA LEU A 16 14.53 15.36 -42.36
C LEU A 16 14.23 15.14 -40.88
N PHE A 17 15.26 15.13 -40.04
CA PHE A 17 15.10 15.00 -38.58
C PHE A 17 14.24 16.13 -38.00
N PHE A 18 14.54 17.39 -38.34
CA PHE A 18 13.75 18.54 -37.88
C PHE A 18 12.32 18.49 -38.42
N SER A 19 12.11 18.07 -39.66
CA SER A 19 10.76 17.94 -40.24
C SER A 19 9.94 16.87 -39.52
N ILE A 20 10.54 15.72 -39.23
CA ILE A 20 9.89 14.65 -38.44
C ILE A 20 9.61 15.15 -37.02
N ALA A 21 10.56 15.83 -36.38
CA ALA A 21 10.38 16.36 -35.03
C ALA A 21 9.26 17.41 -34.97
N ILE A 22 9.18 18.33 -35.93
CA ILE A 22 8.11 19.32 -36.03
C ILE A 22 6.77 18.63 -36.29
N ALA A 23 6.72 17.66 -37.20
CA ALA A 23 5.50 16.92 -37.49
C ALA A 23 5.01 16.13 -36.27
N ALA A 24 5.91 15.42 -35.57
CA ALA A 24 5.61 14.71 -34.34
C ALA A 24 5.14 15.66 -33.23
N THR A 25 5.78 16.83 -33.09
CA THR A 25 5.41 17.84 -32.10
C THR A 25 4.02 18.42 -32.40
N LYS A 26 3.76 18.77 -33.65
CA LYS A 26 2.45 19.29 -34.09
C LYS A 26 1.35 18.25 -33.93
N TRP A 27 1.63 16.99 -34.27
CA TRP A 27 0.70 15.89 -34.06
C TRP A 27 0.40 15.69 -32.57
N THR A 28 1.44 15.63 -31.74
CA THR A 28 1.31 15.50 -30.28
C THR A 28 0.52 16.66 -29.68
N TYR A 29 0.83 17.90 -30.08
CA TYR A 29 0.09 19.09 -29.65
C TYR A 29 -1.38 19.01 -30.03
N ASN A 30 -1.69 18.66 -31.28
CA ASN A 30 -3.07 18.53 -31.74
C ASN A 30 -3.84 17.44 -30.99
N VAL A 31 -3.21 16.31 -30.69
CA VAL A 31 -3.81 15.24 -29.88
C VAL A 31 -4.07 15.74 -28.46
N LEU A 32 -3.09 16.36 -27.81
CA LEU A 32 -3.18 16.84 -26.43
C LEU A 32 -4.09 18.07 -26.24
N VAL A 33 -4.39 18.83 -27.29
CA VAL A 33 -5.34 19.96 -27.20
C VAL A 33 -6.75 19.56 -27.63
N ASN A 34 -6.92 18.38 -28.25
CA ASN A 34 -8.22 17.92 -28.70
C ASN A 34 -9.11 17.49 -27.50
N PRO A 35 -10.26 18.14 -27.27
CA PRO A 35 -11.15 17.79 -26.16
C PRO A 35 -11.73 16.37 -26.30
N PHE A 36 -11.93 15.88 -27.54
CA PHE A 36 -12.41 14.51 -27.77
C PHE A 36 -11.35 13.48 -27.40
N PHE A 37 -10.06 13.76 -27.62
CA PHE A 37 -9.00 12.86 -27.15
C PHE A 37 -9.10 12.69 -25.64
N TRP A 38 -9.20 13.79 -24.88
CA TRP A 38 -9.34 13.72 -23.43
C TRP A 38 -10.66 13.10 -22.96
N MET A 39 -11.75 13.26 -23.70
CA MET A 39 -13.03 12.60 -23.41
C MET A 39 -12.94 11.08 -23.58
N TYR A 40 -12.39 10.59 -24.70
CA TYR A 40 -12.22 9.15 -24.91
C TYR A 40 -11.12 8.57 -24.01
N PHE A 41 -10.05 9.32 -23.79
CA PHE A 41 -9.00 8.93 -22.85
C PHE A 41 -9.53 8.85 -21.42
N SER A 42 -10.34 9.81 -20.96
CA SER A 42 -10.95 9.73 -19.63
C SER A 42 -11.90 8.53 -19.52
N MET A 43 -12.63 8.19 -20.60
CA MET A 43 -13.43 6.97 -20.66
C MET A 43 -12.59 5.69 -20.52
N THR A 44 -11.33 5.66 -20.98
CA THR A 44 -10.44 4.50 -20.75
C THR A 44 -10.02 4.33 -19.28
N TRP A 45 -10.12 5.39 -18.46
CA TRP A 45 -9.90 5.31 -17.01
C TRP A 45 -11.20 5.07 -16.25
N LEU A 46 -12.32 5.58 -16.76
CA LEU A 46 -13.64 5.38 -16.17
C LEU A 46 -14.12 3.95 -16.38
N PHE A 47 -14.02 3.42 -17.60
CA PHE A 47 -14.34 2.03 -17.91
C PHE A 47 -13.12 1.16 -17.68
N TRP A 48 -13.32 0.07 -16.93
CA TRP A 48 -12.23 -0.78 -16.47
C TRP A 48 -11.39 -1.35 -17.63
N PRO A 49 -10.11 -0.96 -17.77
CA PRO A 49 -9.26 -1.43 -18.85
C PRO A 49 -8.52 -2.69 -18.41
N TRP A 50 -9.12 -3.87 -18.63
CA TRP A 50 -8.47 -5.17 -18.39
C TRP A 50 -7.04 -5.25 -18.95
N LEU A 51 -6.81 -4.63 -20.12
CA LEU A 51 -5.48 -4.54 -20.72
C LEU A 51 -4.46 -3.88 -19.79
N VAL A 52 -4.81 -2.74 -19.16
CA VAL A 52 -3.91 -2.04 -18.23
C VAL A 52 -3.63 -2.88 -16.99
N ALA A 53 -4.65 -3.51 -16.42
CA ALA A 53 -4.48 -4.36 -15.23
C ALA A 53 -3.60 -5.58 -15.51
N ILE A 54 -3.78 -6.23 -16.66
CA ILE A 54 -2.98 -7.38 -17.10
C ILE A 54 -1.55 -6.93 -17.44
N SER A 55 -1.37 -5.79 -18.12
CA SER A 55 -0.05 -5.23 -18.39
C SER A 55 0.71 -4.89 -17.10
N LEU A 56 0.04 -4.28 -16.12
CA LEU A 56 0.61 -4.00 -14.79
C LEU A 56 0.96 -5.29 -14.03
N ALA A 57 0.11 -6.33 -14.09
CA ALA A 57 0.43 -7.63 -13.50
C ALA A 57 1.67 -8.26 -14.17
N SER A 58 1.71 -8.27 -15.50
CA SER A 58 2.79 -8.88 -16.27
C SER A 58 4.13 -8.17 -16.02
N TYR A 59 4.12 -6.83 -16.05
CA TYR A 59 5.30 -6.02 -15.73
C TYR A 59 5.74 -6.23 -14.27
N SER A 60 4.79 -6.29 -13.33
CA SER A 60 5.09 -6.57 -11.92
C SER A 60 5.72 -7.94 -11.71
N LEU A 61 5.29 -8.99 -12.43
CA LEU A 61 5.89 -10.32 -12.33
C LEU A 61 7.34 -10.31 -12.82
N TYR A 62 7.62 -9.59 -13.92
CA TYR A 62 8.98 -9.35 -14.39
C TYR A 62 9.83 -8.62 -13.33
N CYS A 63 9.31 -7.53 -12.77
CA CYS A 63 9.99 -6.78 -11.70
C CYS A 63 10.19 -7.63 -10.44
N LEU A 64 9.22 -8.48 -10.08
CA LEU A 64 9.31 -9.36 -8.92
C LEU A 64 10.43 -10.38 -9.09
N ASN A 65 10.56 -11.00 -10.27
CA ASN A 65 11.67 -11.90 -10.56
C ASN A 65 13.02 -11.17 -10.40
N LYS A 66 13.12 -9.94 -10.90
CA LYS A 66 14.31 -9.10 -10.74
C LYS A 66 14.59 -8.74 -9.27
N HIS A 67 13.55 -8.50 -8.48
CA HIS A 67 13.67 -8.21 -7.04
C HIS A 67 14.15 -9.42 -6.26
N LEU A 68 13.64 -10.62 -6.57
CA LEU A 68 14.08 -11.88 -5.96
C LEU A 68 15.55 -12.19 -6.25
N ASN A 69 16.08 -11.74 -7.40
CA ASN A 69 17.50 -11.84 -7.75
C ASN A 69 18.36 -10.70 -7.20
N GLY A 70 17.79 -9.73 -6.48
CA GLY A 70 18.52 -8.59 -5.91
C GLY A 70 18.89 -7.48 -6.92
N GLU A 71 18.30 -7.49 -8.11
CA GLU A 71 18.64 -6.59 -9.21
C GLU A 71 17.64 -5.41 -9.37
N ALA A 72 16.50 -5.45 -8.66
CA ALA A 72 15.43 -4.47 -8.85
C ALA A 72 15.74 -3.10 -8.24
N ASN A 73 15.57 -2.05 -9.04
CA ASN A 73 15.66 -0.67 -8.59
C ASN A 73 14.38 -0.21 -7.85
N ALA A 74 14.42 0.98 -7.27
CA ALA A 74 13.29 1.51 -6.49
C ALA A 74 12.00 1.69 -7.32
N PHE A 75 12.13 2.03 -8.61
CA PHE A 75 10.98 2.19 -9.50
C PHE A 75 10.30 0.84 -9.79
N GLU A 76 11.10 -0.21 -10.01
CA GLU A 76 10.60 -1.58 -10.23
C GLU A 76 9.93 -2.13 -8.96
N GLN A 77 10.49 -1.84 -7.78
CA GLN A 77 9.85 -2.19 -6.51
C GLN A 77 8.53 -1.43 -6.31
N PHE A 78 8.50 -0.13 -6.65
CA PHE A 78 7.28 0.66 -6.63
C PHE A 78 6.22 0.11 -7.59
N ALA A 79 6.61 -0.37 -8.78
CA ALA A 79 5.72 -1.00 -9.73
C ALA A 79 5.09 -2.30 -9.18
N ILE A 80 5.86 -3.12 -8.45
CA ILE A 80 5.34 -4.32 -7.77
C ILE A 80 4.24 -3.93 -6.77
N VAL A 81 4.53 -2.95 -5.90
CA VAL A 81 3.57 -2.48 -4.89
C VAL A 81 2.33 -1.87 -5.54
N THR A 82 2.52 -1.06 -6.58
CA THR A 82 1.41 -0.43 -7.33
C THR A 82 0.51 -1.48 -7.96
N SER A 83 1.11 -2.51 -8.57
CA SER A 83 0.36 -3.62 -9.17
C SER A 83 -0.41 -4.39 -8.10
N ALA A 84 0.22 -4.73 -6.97
CA ALA A 84 -0.42 -5.44 -5.88
C ALA A 84 -1.65 -4.68 -5.34
N PHE A 85 -1.53 -3.37 -5.08
CA PHE A 85 -2.67 -2.57 -4.61
C PHE A 85 -3.71 -2.32 -5.71
N THR A 86 -3.32 -2.22 -6.97
CA THR A 86 -4.28 -2.20 -8.09
C THR A 86 -5.15 -3.45 -8.05
N TRP A 87 -4.52 -4.63 -7.97
CA TRP A 87 -5.21 -5.94 -7.93
C TRP A 87 -5.99 -6.21 -6.66
N LEU A 88 -5.68 -5.48 -5.60
CA LEU A 88 -6.37 -5.59 -4.33
C LEU A 88 -7.55 -4.63 -4.19
N THR A 89 -7.42 -3.37 -4.64
CA THR A 89 -8.42 -2.33 -4.35
C THR A 89 -9.20 -1.84 -5.57
N LEU A 90 -8.63 -1.92 -6.78
CA LEU A 90 -9.23 -1.38 -8.01
C LEU A 90 -9.82 -2.47 -8.90
N VAL A 91 -9.05 -3.53 -9.20
CA VAL A 91 -9.50 -4.61 -10.10
C VAL A 91 -10.83 -5.23 -9.64
N PRO A 92 -11.03 -5.55 -8.34
CA PRO A 92 -12.25 -6.27 -7.97
C PRO A 92 -13.52 -5.41 -8.14
N PRO A 93 -13.62 -4.18 -7.61
CA PRO A 93 -14.79 -3.32 -7.86
C PRO A 93 -15.01 -3.06 -9.34
N ALA A 94 -13.95 -2.82 -10.09
CA ALA A 94 -14.04 -2.55 -11.51
C ALA A 94 -14.54 -3.75 -12.33
N HIS A 95 -14.15 -4.97 -11.94
CA HIS A 95 -14.63 -6.19 -12.57
C HIS A 95 -16.14 -6.37 -12.41
N PHE A 96 -16.66 -6.16 -11.20
CA PHE A 96 -18.08 -6.36 -10.89
C PHE A 96 -18.97 -5.21 -11.35
N ASN A 97 -18.43 -3.98 -11.46
CA ASN A 97 -19.21 -2.79 -11.83
C ASN A 97 -19.01 -2.33 -13.28
N GLY A 98 -17.92 -2.72 -13.93
CA GLY A 98 -17.55 -2.26 -15.27
C GLY A 98 -16.90 -0.86 -15.33
N PHE A 99 -16.90 -0.13 -14.21
CA PHE A 99 -16.29 1.19 -14.09
C PHE A 99 -15.61 1.38 -12.72
N LEU A 100 -14.80 2.44 -12.61
CA LEU A 100 -14.14 2.85 -11.37
C LEU A 100 -14.50 4.28 -10.99
N GLU A 101 -15.13 4.43 -9.82
CA GLU A 101 -15.35 5.73 -9.19
C GLU A 101 -15.40 5.60 -7.66
N GLY A 102 -15.27 6.72 -6.95
CA GLY A 102 -15.48 6.78 -5.50
C GLY A 102 -14.41 6.07 -4.66
N TRP A 103 -14.87 5.28 -3.69
CA TRP A 103 -14.04 4.70 -2.61
C TRP A 103 -12.85 3.85 -3.08
N PRO A 104 -12.98 2.94 -4.07
CA PRO A 104 -11.84 2.17 -4.58
C PRO A 104 -10.61 3.02 -4.94
N VAL A 105 -10.82 4.18 -5.57
CA VAL A 105 -9.74 5.11 -5.95
C VAL A 105 -9.13 5.77 -4.71
N VAL A 106 -9.95 6.20 -3.75
CA VAL A 106 -9.46 6.75 -2.48
C VAL A 106 -8.61 5.71 -1.74
N PHE A 107 -9.10 4.48 -1.61
CA PHE A 107 -8.38 3.42 -0.91
C PHE A 107 -7.11 2.98 -1.64
N PHE A 108 -7.06 3.03 -2.96
CA PHE A 108 -5.83 2.81 -3.71
C PHE A 108 -4.71 3.75 -3.22
N PHE A 109 -4.98 5.06 -3.11
CA PHE A 109 -4.00 6.01 -2.61
C PHE A 109 -3.74 5.87 -1.10
N VAL A 110 -4.77 5.59 -0.30
CA VAL A 110 -4.61 5.35 1.14
C VAL A 110 -3.71 4.13 1.40
N TYR A 111 -3.86 3.03 0.65
CA TYR A 111 -3.01 1.84 0.79
C TYR A 111 -1.56 2.15 0.45
N HIS A 112 -1.31 2.84 -0.67
CA HIS A 112 0.03 3.30 -1.01
C HIS A 112 0.63 4.10 0.14
N TYR A 113 -0.06 5.16 0.56
CA TYR A 113 0.43 6.03 1.62
C TYR A 113 0.65 5.28 2.94
N PHE A 114 -0.28 4.40 3.33
CA PHE A 114 -0.21 3.62 4.57
C PHE A 114 1.04 2.72 4.64
N PHE A 115 1.34 1.99 3.57
CA PHE A 115 2.49 1.09 3.54
C PHE A 115 3.83 1.83 3.33
N PHE A 116 3.82 3.00 2.67
CA PHE A 116 5.02 3.85 2.57
C PHE A 116 5.30 4.66 3.85
N LEU A 117 4.28 4.87 4.69
CA LEU A 117 4.38 5.72 5.89
C LEU A 117 5.57 5.34 6.78
N ASN A 118 5.81 4.04 6.93
CA ASN A 118 6.87 3.54 7.77
C ASN A 118 8.25 3.94 7.24
N VAL A 119 8.48 3.80 5.94
CA VAL A 119 9.70 4.23 5.26
C VAL A 119 9.84 5.76 5.35
N SER A 120 8.76 6.51 5.11
CA SER A 120 8.78 7.98 5.17
C SER A 120 9.11 8.52 6.56
N ILE A 121 8.53 7.95 7.62
CA ILE A 121 8.81 8.34 9.02
C ILE A 121 10.28 8.04 9.35
N ARG A 122 10.76 6.83 9.03
CA ARG A 122 12.14 6.42 9.30
C ARG A 122 13.13 7.33 8.57
N LYS A 123 12.90 7.58 7.28
CA LYS A 123 13.76 8.48 6.47
C LYS A 123 13.75 9.91 7.00
N ARG A 124 12.61 10.42 7.47
CA ARG A 124 12.53 11.76 8.08
C ARG A 124 13.29 11.84 9.42
N MET A 125 13.18 10.80 10.24
CA MET A 125 13.79 10.77 11.58
C MET A 125 15.30 10.56 11.53
N TYR A 126 15.76 9.68 10.64
CA TYR A 126 17.12 9.18 10.64
C TYR A 126 17.88 9.46 9.35
N GLY A 127 17.30 10.06 8.31
CA GLY A 127 17.94 10.24 7.00
C GLY A 127 18.26 8.93 6.26
N ASP A 128 19.13 9.03 5.24
CA ASP A 128 19.69 7.87 4.51
C ASP A 128 20.91 7.29 5.28
N TYR A 129 20.74 6.69 6.48
CA TYR A 129 21.88 6.39 7.38
C TYR A 129 22.30 4.91 7.50
N ASN A 130 23.62 4.74 7.53
CA ASN A 130 24.43 3.54 7.79
C ASN A 130 23.75 2.44 8.62
N ILE A 131 23.41 1.35 7.93
CA ILE A 131 22.91 0.09 8.48
C ILE A 131 24.03 -0.51 9.35
N LYS A 132 23.85 -0.60 10.67
CA LYS A 132 24.67 -1.53 11.51
C LYS A 132 24.08 -2.93 11.33
N GLU A 133 24.87 -3.97 11.60
CA GLU A 133 24.41 -5.36 11.51
C GLU A 133 23.10 -5.57 12.28
N HIS A 134 22.13 -6.15 11.58
CA HIS A 134 20.80 -6.46 12.08
C HIS A 134 20.86 -7.73 12.94
N ASP A 135 20.38 -7.67 14.17
CA ASP A 135 20.33 -8.84 15.04
C ASP A 135 19.18 -9.78 14.61
N ARG A 136 19.56 -10.95 14.11
CA ARG A 136 18.66 -11.99 13.60
C ARG A 136 17.62 -12.44 14.62
N LYS A 137 17.84 -12.25 15.93
CA LYS A 137 16.84 -12.63 16.95
C LYS A 137 15.53 -11.86 16.81
N TRP A 138 15.56 -10.65 16.24
CA TRP A 138 14.38 -9.82 16.02
C TRP A 138 13.69 -10.08 14.66
N ASP A 139 14.21 -11.01 13.84
CA ASP A 139 13.59 -11.45 12.58
C ASP A 139 12.46 -12.45 12.81
N ILE A 140 11.41 -11.99 13.47
CA ILE A 140 10.26 -12.82 13.77
C ILE A 140 9.42 -12.96 12.50
N SER A 141 9.46 -14.15 11.92
CA SER A 141 8.70 -14.46 10.73
C SER A 141 7.93 -15.77 10.89
N LEU A 142 6.66 -15.76 10.46
CA LEU A 142 5.86 -16.96 10.40
C LEU A 142 6.28 -17.84 9.21
N PRO A 143 5.96 -19.15 9.23
CA PRO A 143 6.20 -20.04 8.09
C PRO A 143 5.58 -19.49 6.79
N ASN A 144 6.23 -19.74 5.66
CA ASN A 144 5.80 -19.18 4.36
C ASN A 144 4.37 -19.56 3.99
N TRP A 145 3.90 -20.76 4.33
CA TRP A 145 2.52 -21.16 4.09
C TRP A 145 1.50 -20.28 4.83
N LYS A 146 1.79 -19.84 6.07
CA LYS A 146 0.92 -18.89 6.80
C LYS A 146 0.91 -17.52 6.15
N LYS A 147 2.07 -17.05 5.64
CA LYS A 147 2.16 -15.80 4.88
C LYS A 147 1.34 -15.87 3.59
N LEU A 148 1.44 -16.98 2.85
CA LEU A 148 0.67 -17.22 1.62
C LEU A 148 -0.83 -17.28 1.92
N LEU A 149 -1.25 -18.01 2.95
CA LEU A 149 -2.65 -18.05 3.37
C LEU A 149 -3.18 -16.67 3.79
N PHE A 150 -2.37 -15.88 4.50
CA PHE A 150 -2.75 -14.51 4.85
C PHE A 150 -2.93 -13.64 3.60
N CYS A 151 -1.96 -13.65 2.68
CA CYS A 151 -2.08 -12.91 1.42
C CYS A 151 -3.29 -13.36 0.60
N ALA A 152 -3.52 -14.66 0.49
CA ALA A 152 -4.67 -15.22 -0.21
C ALA A 152 -5.99 -14.83 0.47
N GLY A 153 -6.07 -14.91 1.80
CA GLY A 153 -7.23 -14.49 2.57
C GLY A 153 -7.53 -13.01 2.41
N VAL A 154 -6.51 -12.14 2.47
CA VAL A 154 -6.66 -10.71 2.22
C VAL A 154 -7.17 -10.45 0.79
N MET A 155 -6.61 -11.12 -0.22
CA MET A 155 -7.07 -11.03 -1.60
C MET A 155 -8.54 -11.45 -1.75
N VAL A 156 -8.89 -12.63 -1.22
CA VAL A 156 -10.27 -13.15 -1.24
C VAL A 156 -11.22 -12.18 -0.54
N GLY A 157 -10.84 -11.60 0.59
CA GLY A 157 -11.67 -10.65 1.33
C GLY A 157 -11.98 -9.38 0.53
N HIS A 158 -11.01 -8.87 -0.24
CA HIS A 158 -11.25 -7.68 -1.07
C HIS A 158 -12.12 -7.99 -2.29
N TRP A 159 -11.91 -9.14 -2.93
CA TRP A 159 -12.78 -9.61 -4.03
C TRP A 159 -14.20 -9.90 -3.56
N ALA A 160 -14.34 -10.56 -2.40
CA ALA A 160 -15.63 -10.78 -1.77
C ALA A 160 -16.32 -9.46 -1.43
N ALA A 161 -15.59 -8.46 -0.92
CA ALA A 161 -16.16 -7.15 -0.61
C ALA A 161 -16.72 -6.44 -1.85
N ALA A 162 -16.00 -6.51 -2.97
CA ALA A 162 -16.45 -5.95 -4.23
C ALA A 162 -17.65 -6.71 -4.84
N PHE A 163 -17.78 -7.99 -4.54
CA PHE A 163 -18.92 -8.81 -4.95
C PHE A 163 -20.15 -8.63 -4.05
N GLU A 164 -19.94 -8.53 -2.73
CA GLU A 164 -20.99 -8.38 -1.72
C GLU A 164 -21.60 -6.97 -1.73
N GLY A 165 -20.77 -5.95 -1.98
CA GLY A 165 -21.19 -4.56 -2.01
C GLY A 165 -22.21 -4.26 -3.11
N PRO A 166 -23.07 -3.25 -2.92
CA PRO A 166 -23.94 -2.77 -4.00
C PRO A 166 -23.11 -2.11 -5.10
N GLU A 167 -23.74 -1.87 -6.24
CA GLU A 167 -23.10 -1.19 -7.36
C GLU A 167 -22.54 0.18 -6.93
N LEU A 168 -21.34 0.55 -7.40
CA LEU A 168 -20.59 1.69 -6.89
C LEU A 168 -21.36 3.01 -6.96
N HIS A 169 -22.17 3.21 -8.00
CA HIS A 169 -22.97 4.42 -8.18
C HIS A 169 -24.11 4.55 -7.17
N LEU A 170 -24.50 3.45 -6.50
CA LEU A 170 -25.48 3.42 -5.43
C LEU A 170 -24.86 3.76 -4.06
N ILE A 171 -23.54 3.76 -3.96
CA ILE A 171 -22.84 4.15 -2.73
C ILE A 171 -22.79 5.69 -2.72
N PRO A 172 -23.54 6.36 -1.82
CA PRO A 172 -23.59 7.81 -1.83
C PRO A 172 -22.18 8.37 -1.61
N GLY A 173 -21.80 9.44 -2.31
CA GLY A 173 -20.50 10.11 -2.16
C GLY A 173 -20.49 11.24 -1.11
N GLU A 174 -21.63 11.49 -0.46
CA GLU A 174 -21.86 12.71 0.34
C GLU A 174 -21.42 12.57 1.81
N TRP A 175 -21.80 13.57 2.63
CA TRP A 175 -21.54 13.65 4.08
C TRP A 175 -21.99 12.43 4.88
N GLY A 176 -22.86 11.58 4.33
CA GLY A 176 -23.28 10.30 4.91
C GLY A 176 -22.13 9.30 5.15
N ASN A 177 -20.94 9.53 4.60
CA ASN A 177 -19.76 8.69 4.81
C ASN A 177 -18.77 9.21 5.86
N PHE A 178 -19.19 10.13 6.73
CA PHE A 178 -18.34 10.62 7.82
C PHE A 178 -17.69 9.49 8.63
N CYS A 179 -18.41 8.39 8.86
CA CYS A 179 -17.86 7.21 9.54
C CYS A 179 -16.67 6.60 8.78
N ILE A 180 -16.73 6.48 7.46
CA ILE A 180 -15.63 5.92 6.65
C ILE A 180 -14.41 6.83 6.69
N TRP A 181 -14.63 8.14 6.55
CA TRP A 181 -13.55 9.13 6.72
C TRP A 181 -12.92 9.05 8.11
N GLY A 182 -13.73 8.92 9.16
CA GLY A 182 -13.28 8.69 10.53
C GLY A 182 -12.42 7.44 10.66
N LEU A 183 -12.82 6.33 10.03
CA LEU A 183 -12.04 5.09 10.01
C LEU A 183 -10.69 5.26 9.30
N ILE A 184 -10.65 5.95 8.15
CA ILE A 184 -9.42 6.23 7.41
C ILE A 184 -8.47 7.10 8.26
N VAL A 185 -8.99 8.18 8.85
CA VAL A 185 -8.20 9.08 9.70
C VAL A 185 -7.67 8.32 10.92
N MET A 186 -8.51 7.52 11.58
CA MET A 186 -8.10 6.69 12.72
C MET A 186 -6.99 5.71 12.32
N THR A 187 -7.15 5.04 11.18
CA THR A 187 -6.18 4.08 10.62
C THR A 187 -4.82 4.74 10.40
N LEU A 188 -4.80 5.89 9.71
CA LEU A 188 -3.58 6.63 9.42
C LEU A 188 -2.95 7.22 10.68
N PHE A 189 -3.75 7.76 11.58
CA PHE A 189 -3.29 8.29 12.87
C PHE A 189 -2.61 7.20 13.71
N MET A 190 -3.27 6.04 13.84
CA MET A 190 -2.75 4.89 14.57
C MET A 190 -1.45 4.40 13.95
N GLN A 191 -1.41 4.20 12.63
CA GLN A 191 -0.20 3.77 11.91
C GLN A 191 0.96 4.75 12.07
N TYR A 192 0.69 6.05 11.94
CA TYR A 192 1.68 7.11 12.06
C TYR A 192 2.30 7.14 13.46
N HIS A 193 1.46 7.27 14.49
CA HIS A 193 1.94 7.42 15.86
C HIS A 193 2.60 6.15 16.38
N SER A 194 2.06 4.97 16.05
CA SER A 194 2.70 3.71 16.45
C SER A 194 4.07 3.54 15.82
N THR A 195 4.20 3.84 14.53
CA THR A 195 5.49 3.76 13.85
C THR A 195 6.48 4.79 14.37
N LEU A 196 6.03 6.03 14.61
CA LEU A 196 6.88 7.10 15.14
C LEU A 196 7.45 6.73 16.52
N TYR A 197 6.60 6.24 17.42
CA TYR A 197 7.04 5.86 18.77
C TYR A 197 7.90 4.61 18.77
N LEU A 198 7.55 3.60 17.97
CA LEU A 198 8.39 2.41 17.83
C LEU A 198 9.76 2.78 17.28
N ALA A 199 9.82 3.65 16.26
CA ALA A 199 11.07 4.12 15.68
C ALA A 199 11.93 4.83 16.73
N LYS A 200 11.37 5.79 17.46
CA LYS A 200 12.08 6.58 18.48
C LYS A 200 12.71 5.71 19.59
N TYR A 201 12.08 4.59 19.93
CA TYR A 201 12.51 3.69 21.03
C TYR A 201 13.01 2.34 20.50
N SER A 202 13.50 2.32 19.27
CA SER A 202 14.23 1.20 18.69
C SER A 202 15.56 1.69 18.16
N GLU A 203 16.64 1.03 18.56
CA GLU A 203 17.94 1.25 17.95
C GLU A 203 17.89 0.84 16.49
N LYS A 204 18.14 1.83 15.62
CA LYS A 204 18.14 1.71 14.15
C LYS A 204 16.92 0.96 13.60
N VAL A 205 15.80 1.08 14.31
CA VAL A 205 14.49 0.61 13.90
C VAL A 205 14.31 -0.91 13.83
N VAL A 206 15.16 -1.64 14.54
CA VAL A 206 15.18 -3.11 14.58
C VAL A 206 15.19 -3.63 16.02
N VAL A 207 16.05 -3.08 16.87
CA VAL A 207 16.25 -3.57 18.23
C VAL A 207 15.51 -2.67 19.20
N PRO A 208 14.45 -3.15 19.88
CA PRO A 208 13.77 -2.36 20.90
C PRO A 208 14.75 -2.01 22.02
N THR A 209 14.81 -0.73 22.42
CA THR A 209 15.61 -0.29 23.59
C THR A 209 14.76 -0.12 24.84
N ALA A 210 13.44 0.01 24.68
CA ALA A 210 12.49 0.11 25.77
C ALA A 210 11.11 -0.40 25.35
N VAL A 211 10.29 -0.75 26.34
CA VAL A 211 8.87 -1.06 26.12
C VAL A 211 8.10 0.24 25.91
N VAL A 212 7.53 0.42 24.72
CA VAL A 212 6.70 1.59 24.39
C VAL A 212 5.30 1.39 24.98
N GLN A 213 4.85 2.33 25.82
CA GLN A 213 3.57 2.24 26.54
C GLN A 213 2.63 3.45 26.32
N PHE A 214 3.00 4.37 25.44
CA PHE A 214 2.26 5.62 25.18
C PHE A 214 1.80 5.73 23.73
N GLY A 215 0.93 6.72 23.47
CA GLY A 215 0.25 6.82 22.18
C GLY A 215 -0.74 5.67 21.99
N PRO A 216 -0.87 5.10 20.78
CA PRO A 216 -1.77 3.96 20.54
C PRO A 216 -1.48 2.72 21.40
N TYR A 217 -0.22 2.55 21.86
CA TYR A 217 0.19 1.44 22.73
C TYR A 217 -0.51 1.44 24.10
N ARG A 218 -1.13 2.55 24.52
CA ARG A 218 -1.93 2.58 25.76
C ARG A 218 -3.27 1.84 25.65
N PHE A 219 -3.71 1.55 24.43
CA PHE A 219 -5.02 0.94 24.17
C PHE A 219 -4.89 -0.52 23.74
N VAL A 220 -3.91 -0.83 22.89
CA VAL A 220 -3.63 -2.17 22.38
C VAL A 220 -2.13 -2.40 22.30
N ARG A 221 -1.67 -3.63 22.54
CA ARG A 221 -0.23 -3.95 22.54
C ARG A 221 0.42 -3.90 21.17
N HIS A 222 -0.34 -4.18 20.10
CA HIS A 222 0.17 -4.27 18.73
C HIS A 222 -0.56 -3.32 17.76
N PRO A 223 -0.42 -2.00 17.95
CA PRO A 223 -1.25 -1.04 17.24
C PRO A 223 -0.95 -0.92 15.73
N ILE A 224 0.24 -1.29 15.26
CA ILE A 224 0.56 -1.37 13.81
C ILE A 224 -0.21 -2.51 13.12
N TYR A 225 -0.43 -3.62 13.83
CA TYR A 225 -1.24 -4.72 13.29
C TYR A 225 -2.73 -4.38 13.33
N ALA A 226 -3.17 -3.73 14.42
CA ALA A 226 -4.52 -3.24 14.54
C ALA A 226 -4.86 -2.19 13.46
N SER A 227 -3.97 -1.24 13.16
CA SER A 227 -4.18 -0.28 12.06
C SER A 227 -4.23 -0.95 10.69
N THR A 228 -3.40 -1.97 10.44
CA THR A 228 -3.44 -2.71 9.15
C THR A 228 -4.73 -3.49 8.99
N MET A 229 -5.21 -4.11 10.06
CA MET A 229 -6.53 -4.75 10.07
C MET A 229 -7.65 -3.73 9.88
N LEU A 230 -7.57 -2.56 10.54
CA LEU A 230 -8.56 -1.49 10.40
C LEU A 230 -8.61 -0.94 8.97
N LEU A 231 -7.46 -0.87 8.28
CA LEU A 231 -7.39 -0.50 6.86
C LEU A 231 -8.24 -1.44 5.99
N PHE A 232 -8.07 -2.76 6.16
CA PHE A 232 -8.78 -3.76 5.38
C PHE A 232 -10.28 -3.79 5.70
N VAL A 233 -10.62 -3.66 6.98
CA VAL A 233 -12.02 -3.55 7.42
C VAL A 233 -12.66 -2.27 6.88
N ALA A 234 -11.96 -1.14 6.92
CA ALA A 234 -12.46 0.14 6.40
C ALA A 234 -12.74 0.09 4.90
N TYR A 235 -11.91 -0.61 4.12
CA TYR A 235 -12.18 -0.87 2.70
C TYR A 235 -13.49 -1.64 2.50
N CYS A 236 -13.68 -2.74 3.24
CA CYS A 236 -14.91 -3.54 3.13
C CYS A 236 -16.15 -2.74 3.56
N VAL A 237 -16.05 -1.96 4.65
CA VAL A 237 -17.12 -1.07 5.12
C VAL A 237 -17.44 0.00 4.08
N ALA A 238 -16.45 0.55 3.39
CA ALA A 238 -16.65 1.54 2.34
C ALA A 238 -17.42 0.98 1.13
N LEU A 239 -17.23 -0.31 0.83
CA LEU A 239 -18.00 -1.06 -0.15
C LEU A 239 -19.32 -1.61 0.39
N ARG A 240 -19.71 -1.28 1.64
CA ARG A 240 -20.93 -1.76 2.30
C ARG A 240 -21.02 -3.29 2.38
N ALA A 241 -19.87 -3.93 2.58
CA ALA A 241 -19.70 -5.39 2.63
C ALA A 241 -19.38 -5.89 4.06
N PRO A 242 -20.39 -6.01 4.96
CA PRO A 242 -20.17 -6.39 6.35
C PRO A 242 -19.62 -7.81 6.56
N LEU A 243 -20.01 -8.78 5.73
CA LEU A 243 -19.50 -10.16 5.85
C LEU A 243 -18.02 -10.21 5.46
N SER A 244 -17.64 -9.52 4.39
CA SER A 244 -16.25 -9.39 3.96
C SER A 244 -15.41 -8.61 4.98
N ALA A 245 -15.99 -7.59 5.63
CA ALA A 245 -15.35 -6.88 6.73
C ALA A 245 -15.05 -7.80 7.93
N LEU A 246 -16.03 -8.64 8.32
CA LEU A 246 -15.83 -9.64 9.38
C LEU A 246 -14.77 -10.67 8.97
N PHE A 247 -14.82 -11.16 7.73
CA PHE A 247 -13.84 -12.09 7.21
C PHE A 247 -12.41 -11.51 7.25
N ALA A 248 -12.22 -10.28 6.78
CA ALA A 248 -10.94 -9.59 6.84
C ALA A 248 -10.43 -9.44 8.28
N ALA A 249 -11.30 -9.08 9.23
CA ALA A 249 -10.96 -8.99 10.64
C ALA A 249 -10.51 -10.34 11.22
N VAL A 250 -11.18 -11.45 10.87
CA VAL A 250 -10.79 -12.80 11.29
C VAL A 250 -9.45 -13.21 10.71
N VAL A 251 -9.24 -13.03 9.40
CA VAL A 251 -7.98 -13.35 8.71
C VAL A 251 -6.81 -12.60 9.36
N CYS A 252 -6.97 -11.30 9.62
CA CYS A 252 -5.98 -10.49 10.32
C CYS A 252 -5.76 -10.94 11.77
N SER A 253 -6.82 -11.22 12.52
CA SER A 253 -6.71 -11.62 13.94
C SER A 253 -5.95 -12.93 14.10
N VAL A 254 -6.15 -13.90 13.20
CA VAL A 254 -5.42 -15.17 13.20
C VAL A 254 -3.94 -14.93 12.90
N TYR A 255 -3.63 -14.25 11.78
CA TYR A 255 -2.25 -14.06 11.35
C TYR A 255 -1.45 -13.18 12.32
N TYR A 256 -1.97 -12.00 12.66
CA TYR A 256 -1.31 -11.08 13.59
C TYR A 256 -1.37 -11.57 15.02
N GLY A 257 -2.36 -12.37 15.41
CA GLY A 257 -2.40 -13.01 16.72
C GLY A 257 -1.25 -13.99 16.94
N ASP A 258 -0.96 -14.83 15.94
CA ASP A 258 0.18 -15.74 15.98
C ASP A 258 1.52 -14.99 15.98
N LYS A 259 1.64 -13.95 15.15
CA LYS A 259 2.86 -13.12 15.10
C LYS A 259 3.09 -12.37 16.41
N ALA A 260 2.03 -11.76 16.96
CA ALA A 260 2.06 -11.05 18.23
C ALA A 260 2.51 -11.96 19.39
N LYS A 261 2.09 -13.24 19.43
CA LYS A 261 2.54 -14.17 20.47
C LYS A 261 4.06 -14.38 20.46
N LEU A 262 4.65 -14.53 19.28
CA LEU A 262 6.10 -14.70 19.13
C LEU A 262 6.87 -13.43 19.51
N GLU A 263 6.35 -12.26 19.12
CA GLU A 263 6.88 -10.96 19.53
C GLU A 263 6.80 -10.76 21.04
N GLU A 264 5.67 -11.09 21.65
CA GLU A 264 5.46 -11.00 23.10
C GLU A 264 6.42 -11.92 23.87
N SER A 265 6.68 -13.15 23.39
CA SER A 265 7.65 -14.03 24.05
C SER A 265 9.07 -13.45 24.05
N LEU A 266 9.50 -12.85 22.93
CA LEU A 266 10.80 -12.21 22.84
C LEU A 266 10.86 -10.93 23.68
N MET A 267 9.77 -10.18 23.75
CA MET A 267 9.70 -9.01 24.64
C MET A 267 9.80 -9.41 26.12
N VAL A 268 9.18 -10.51 26.54
CA VAL A 268 9.33 -11.06 27.91
C VAL A 268 10.76 -11.52 28.16
N GLU A 269 11.39 -12.21 27.20
CA GLU A 269 12.78 -12.66 27.34
C GLU A 269 13.77 -11.50 27.51
N ASN A 270 13.57 -10.40 26.77
CA ASN A 270 14.51 -9.27 26.78
C ASN A 270 14.20 -8.20 27.85
N PHE A 271 12.94 -8.00 28.23
CA PHE A 271 12.52 -6.95 29.17
C PHE A 271 11.88 -7.45 30.47
N GLY A 272 11.66 -8.75 30.62
CA GLY A 272 11.20 -9.39 31.85
C GLY A 272 9.95 -8.73 32.44
N GLU A 273 10.03 -8.37 33.72
CA GLU A 273 8.93 -7.79 34.49
C GLU A 273 8.37 -6.50 33.88
N ILE A 274 9.20 -5.68 33.24
CA ILE A 274 8.75 -4.41 32.64
C ILE A 274 7.70 -4.67 31.56
N TYR A 275 7.91 -5.70 30.73
CA TYR A 275 6.93 -6.06 29.70
C TYR A 275 5.69 -6.73 30.30
N MET A 276 5.87 -7.59 31.31
CA MET A 276 4.75 -8.25 31.99
C MET A 276 3.83 -7.25 32.69
N GLU A 277 4.40 -6.21 33.33
CA GLU A 277 3.63 -5.13 33.96
C GLU A 277 2.85 -4.32 32.90
N TYR A 278 3.48 -4.02 31.76
CA TYR A 278 2.78 -3.39 30.65
C TYR A 278 1.64 -4.27 30.11
N ALA A 279 1.89 -5.56 29.93
CA ALA A 279 0.90 -6.50 29.41
C ALA A 279 -0.28 -6.72 30.37
N SER A 280 -0.08 -6.58 31.67
CA SER A 280 -1.16 -6.64 32.67
C SER A 280 -2.05 -5.39 32.63
N LYS A 281 -1.47 -4.22 32.36
CA LYS A 281 -2.19 -2.94 32.20
C LYS A 281 -2.96 -2.88 30.89
N VAL A 282 -2.33 -3.24 29.77
CA VAL A 282 -2.92 -3.20 28.44
C VAL A 282 -3.33 -4.61 28.03
N LYS A 283 -4.59 -4.96 28.32
CA LYS A 283 -5.12 -6.34 28.17
C LYS A 283 -5.23 -6.80 26.71
N TYR A 284 -5.58 -5.88 25.81
CA TYR A 284 -5.91 -6.19 24.41
C TYR A 284 -4.67 -6.18 23.50
N LYS A 285 -4.58 -7.14 22.58
CA LYS A 285 -3.52 -7.25 21.59
C LYS A 285 -3.78 -6.37 20.38
N LEU A 286 -4.97 -6.47 19.80
CA LEU A 286 -5.31 -5.95 18.47
C LEU A 286 -6.62 -5.15 18.47
N ILE A 287 -7.69 -5.71 19.03
CA ILE A 287 -9.03 -5.11 19.03
C ILE A 287 -9.36 -4.70 20.46
N PRO A 288 -9.51 -3.38 20.73
CA PRO A 288 -9.98 -2.92 22.02
C PRO A 288 -11.26 -3.66 22.42
N PHE A 289 -11.33 -4.13 23.66
CA PHE A 289 -12.50 -4.81 24.24
C PHE A 289 -12.82 -6.20 23.68
N VAL A 290 -12.04 -6.74 22.74
CA VAL A 290 -12.27 -8.07 22.16
C VAL A 290 -11.04 -8.96 22.28
N TYR A 291 -9.90 -8.54 21.74
CA TYR A 291 -8.72 -9.39 21.63
C TYR A 291 -7.41 -8.62 21.70
#